data_AF-A0A7X7NSN2-F1
#
_entry.id   AF-A0A7X7NSN2-F1
#
_cell.length_a   1.000
_cell.length_b   1.000
_cell.length_c   1.000
_cell.angle_alpha   90.00
_cell.angle_beta   90.00
_cell.angle_gamma   90.00
#
_symmetry.space_group_name_H-M   'P 1'
#
loop_
_entity.id
_entity.type
_entity.pdbx_description
1 polymer ?
#
loop_
_entity_poly.entity_id
_entity_poly.type
_entity_poly.pdbx_seq_one_letter_code
_entity_poly.pdbx_strand_id
1 'polypeptide(L)' 'GLADTVEAYNKYEKTGTGFGFLNINAHELLYTAKEAVELYREDREAWSNMVQQAMSGDYSWTRSAKTYETLYEAILEER' A
#
# COMPACT_ATOMS: atom_id res chain seq x y z
N GLY A 1 -5.67 -1.09 -8.21
CA GLY A 1 -6.14 0.21 -7.69
C GLY A 1 -5.18 0.73 -6.64
N LEU A 2 -5.30 1.99 -6.20
CA LEU A 2 -4.40 2.59 -5.20
C LEU A 2 -4.37 1.79 -3.88
N ALA A 3 -5.50 1.22 -3.46
CA ALA A 3 -5.56 0.34 -2.29
C ALA A 3 -4.66 -0.90 -2.42
N ASP A 4 -4.56 -1.47 -3.63
CA ASP A 4 -3.74 -2.66 -3.91
C ASP A 4 -2.23 -2.35 -3.94
N THR A 5 -1.86 -1.08 -3.83
CA THR A 5 -0.46 -0.63 -3.86
C THR A 5 0.13 -0.39 -2.47
N VAL A 6 -0.70 -0.49 -1.43
CA VAL A 6 -0.31 -0.25 -0.03
C VAL A 6 -0.33 -1.57 0.75
N GLU A 7 0.80 -1.91 1.35
CA GLU A 7 0.93 -3.01 2.30
C GLU A 7 0.88 -2.45 3.72
N ALA A 8 -0.01 -2.98 4.55
CA ALA A 8 -0.20 -2.50 5.92
C ALA A 8 1.08 -2.67 6.76
N TYR A 9 1.47 -1.62 7.46
CA TYR A 9 2.68 -1.58 8.26
C TYR A 9 2.63 -2.59 9.42
N ASN A 10 3.63 -3.47 9.48
CA ASN A 10 3.82 -4.42 10.57
C ASN A 10 4.93 -3.91 11.51
N LYS A 11 4.55 -3.42 12.69
CA LYS A 11 5.48 -2.89 13.70
C LYS A 11 6.47 -3.91 14.28
N TYR A 12 6.16 -5.21 14.23
CA TYR A 12 7.03 -6.26 14.76
C TYR A 12 8.15 -6.62 13.78
N GLU A 13 7.83 -6.66 12.49
CA GLU A 13 8.77 -7.00 11.42
C GLU A 13 9.40 -5.75 10.76
N LYS A 14 8.86 -4.55 11.07
CA LYS A 14 9.21 -3.27 10.44
C LYS A 14 9.04 -3.27 8.91
N THR A 15 8.06 -4.04 8.44
CA THR A 15 7.71 -4.23 7.01
C THR A 15 6.43 -3.48 6.67
N GLY A 16 6.17 -3.31 5.38
CA GLY A 16 4.98 -2.65 4.84
C GLY A 16 5.27 -1.25 4.32
N THR A 17 4.38 -0.77 3.48
CA THR A 17 4.55 0.46 2.70
C THR A 17 3.58 1.57 3.08
N GLY A 18 2.71 1.33 4.07
CA GLY A 18 1.85 2.38 4.60
C GLY A 18 0.80 1.86 5.58
N PHE A 19 -0.28 2.62 5.69
CA PHE A 19 -1.38 2.32 6.59
C PHE A 19 -2.66 2.12 5.78
N GLY A 20 -3.40 1.07 6.10
CA GLY A 20 -4.65 0.74 5.44
C GLY A 20 -5.65 0.22 6.46
N PHE A 21 -6.92 0.32 6.11
CA PHE A 21 -8.03 -0.27 6.86
C PHE A 21 -8.98 -0.94 5.87
N LEU A 22 -9.68 -1.97 6.34
CA LEU A 22 -10.47 -2.85 5.47
C LEU A 22 -11.88 -2.31 5.25
N ASN A 23 -12.49 -1.71 6.27
CA ASN A 23 -13.87 -1.26 6.20
C ASN A 23 -13.96 0.26 6.08
N ILE A 24 -14.73 0.74 5.11
CA ILE A 24 -14.98 2.17 4.90
C ILE A 24 -15.90 2.69 6.02
N ASN A 25 -15.32 2.96 7.18
CA ASN A 25 -16.01 3.52 8.34
C ASN A 25 -15.11 4.53 9.09
N ALA A 26 -15.73 5.48 9.77
CA ALA A 26 -15.02 6.57 10.44
C ALA A 26 -14.15 6.12 11.62
N HIS A 27 -14.50 5.00 12.26
CA HIS A 27 -13.76 4.50 13.43
C HIS A 27 -12.42 3.89 13.01
N GLU A 28 -12.42 3.06 11.97
CA GLU A 28 -11.19 2.48 11.41
C GLU A 28 -10.28 3.56 10.85
N LEU A 29 -10.82 4.51 10.09
CA LEU A 29 -10.04 5.66 9.62
C LEU A 29 -9.37 6.41 10.78
N LEU A 30 -10.12 6.70 11.85
CA LEU A 30 -9.60 7.41 13.02
C LEU A 30 -8.50 6.62 13.72
N TYR A 31 -8.69 5.32 13.90
CA TYR A 31 -7.72 4.47 14.58
C TYR A 31 -6.43 4.34 13.77
N THR A 32 -6.53 4.05 12.47
CA THR A 32 -5.39 3.96 11.55
C THR A 32 -4.63 5.29 11.46
N ALA A 33 -5.33 6.43 11.43
CA ALA A 33 -4.67 7.73 11.45
C ALA A 33 -3.92 8.00 12.76
N LYS A 34 -4.45 7.57 13.91
CA LYS A 34 -3.77 7.68 15.21
C LYS A 34 -2.51 6.84 15.23
N GLU A 35 -2.56 5.60 14.75
CA GLU A 35 -1.38 4.72 14.67
C GLU A 35 -0.28 5.33 13.79
N ALA A 36 -0.65 5.94 12.65
CA ALA A 36 0.29 6.62 11.79
C ALA A 36 0.97 7.82 12.49
N VAL A 37 0.21 8.61 13.24
CA VAL A 37 0.74 9.75 14.00
C VAL A 37 1.63 9.28 15.16
N GLU A 38 1.25 8.21 15.84
CA GLU A 38 2.04 7.61 16.92
C GLU A 38 3.38 7.11 16.41
N LEU A 39 3.40 6.33 15.31
CA LEU A 39 4.65 5.86 14.70
C LEU A 39 5.57 7.03 14.32
N TYR A 40 5.02 8.07 13.69
CA TYR A 40 5.78 9.25 13.32
C TYR A 40 6.43 9.98 14.51
N ARG A 41 5.75 9.99 15.67
CA ARG A 41 6.22 10.68 16.88
C ARG A 41 7.20 9.84 17.68
N GLU A 42 6.89 8.57 17.89
CA GLU A 42 7.61 7.69 18.81
C GLU A 42 8.79 6.97 18.13
N ASP A 43 8.71 6.65 16.83
CA ASP A 43 9.75 5.93 16.10
C ASP A 43 9.99 6.51 14.69
N ARG A 44 10.80 7.58 14.66
CA ARG A 44 11.24 8.26 13.44
C ARG A 44 12.01 7.35 12.48
N GLU A 45 12.75 6.37 12.99
CA GLU A 45 13.55 5.45 12.18
C GLU A 45 12.63 4.48 11.44
N ALA A 46 11.70 3.85 12.16
CA ALA A 46 10.67 3.00 11.58
C ALA A 46 9.83 3.75 10.54
N TRP A 47 9.43 4.99 10.84
CA TRP A 47 8.73 5.85 9.89
C TRP A 47 9.54 6.06 8.60
N SER A 48 10.82 6.44 8.74
CA SER A 48 11.69 6.66 7.58
C SER A 48 11.86 5.39 6.75
N ASN A 49 12.05 4.24 7.40
CA ASN A 49 12.19 2.95 6.72
C ASN A 49 10.92 2.56 5.95
N MET A 50 9.74 2.75 6.54
CA MET A 50 8.46 2.51 5.86
C MET A 50 8.30 3.42 4.64
N VAL A 51 8.65 4.72 4.77
CA VAL A 51 8.61 5.66 3.64
C VAL A 51 9.57 5.25 2.53
N GLN A 52 10.79 4.80 2.85
CA GLN A 52 11.74 4.32 1.85
C GLN A 52 11.22 3.06 1.13
N GLN A 53 10.61 2.11 1.85
CA GLN A 53 9.96 0.94 1.26
C GLN A 53 8.81 1.35 0.34
N ALA A 54 8.00 2.33 0.76
CA ALA A 54 6.91 2.86 -0.05
C ALA A 54 7.40 3.62 -1.29
N MET A 55 8.61 4.19 -1.29
CA MET A 55 9.16 4.91 -2.44
C MET A 55 9.94 4.00 -3.39
N SER A 56 10.37 2.82 -2.94
CA SER A 56 11.07 1.85 -3.78
C SER A 56 10.13 0.98 -4.63
N GLY A 57 8.83 1.01 -4.34
CA GLY A 57 7.82 0.32 -5.15
C GLY A 57 7.67 0.90 -6.56
N ASP A 58 7.38 0.04 -7.54
CA ASP A 58 7.02 0.46 -8.88
C ASP A 58 5.53 0.78 -8.97
N TYR A 59 5.20 2.06 -8.98
CA TYR A 59 3.83 2.58 -9.16
C TYR A 59 3.64 3.24 -10.54
N SER A 60 4.45 2.84 -11.52
CA SER A 60 4.39 3.41 -12.87
C SER A 60 3.10 3.04 -13.61
N TRP A 61 2.66 3.94 -14.49
CA TRP A 61 1.56 3.68 -15.42
C TRP A 61 1.83 2.47 -16.31
N THR A 62 3.09 2.22 -16.67
CA THR A 62 3.52 1.05 -17.45
C THR A 62 3.15 -0.26 -16.76
N ARG A 63 3.36 -0.36 -15.45
CA ARG A 63 2.98 -1.55 -14.66
C ARG A 63 1.48 -1.79 -14.71
N SER A 64 0.68 -0.74 -14.53
CA SER A 64 -0.78 -0.84 -14.59
C SER A 64 -1.28 -1.19 -15.99
N ALA A 65 -0.70 -0.60 -17.04
CA ALA A 65 -1.05 -0.87 -18.43
C ALA A 65 -0.81 -2.34 -18.82
N LYS A 66 0.28 -2.94 -18.34
CA LYS A 66 0.59 -4.36 -18.60
C LYS A 66 -0.46 -5.31 -18.04
N THR A 67 -1.06 -4.99 -16.89
CA THR A 67 -2.18 -5.78 -16.35
C THR A 67 -3.39 -5.76 -17.27
N TYR A 68 -3.68 -4.62 -17.91
CA TYR A 68 -4.76 -4.54 -18.89
C TYR A 68 -4.41 -5.30 -20.17
N GLU A 69 -3.18 -5.20 -20.67
CA GLU A 69 -2.70 -5.94 -21.85
C GLU A 69 -2.91 -7.45 -21.66
N THR A 70 -2.41 -8.02 -20.55
CA THR A 70 -2.61 -9.45 -20.24
C THR A 70 -4.08 -9.85 -20.13
N LEU A 71 -4.93 -8.98 -19.56
CA LEU A 71 -6.37 -9.24 -19.50
C LEU A 71 -7.00 -9.31 -20.90
N TYR A 72 -6.61 -8.40 -21.81
CA TYR A 72 -7.10 -8.40 -23.18
C TYR A 72 -6.58 -9.61 -23.98
N GLU A 73 -5.31 -10.00 -23.80
CA GLU A 73 -4.75 -11.21 -24.41
C GLU A 73 -5.52 -12.47 -23.98
N ALA A 74 -5.78 -12.63 -22.68
CA ALA A 74 -6.53 -13.77 -22.15
C ALA A 74 -7.96 -13.87 -22.74
N ILE A 75 -8.65 -12.74 -22.90
CA ILE A 75 -9.99 -12.71 -23.53
C ILE A 75 -9.94 -13.10 -25.01
N LEU A 76 -8.85 -12.74 -25.70
CA LEU A 76 -8.68 -13.06 -27.12
C LEU A 76 -8.28 -14.53 -27.36
N GLU A 77 -7.59 -15.17 -26.41
CA GLU A 77 -7.21 -16.59 -26.46
C GLU A 77 -8.35 -17.56 -26.13
N GLU A 78 -9.42 -17.13 -25.46
CA GLU A 78 -10.62 -17.95 -25.18
C GLU A 78 -11.55 -18.15 -26.41
N ARG A 79 -11.07 -17.88 -27.62
CA ARG A 79 -11.79 -18.07 -28.90
C ARG A 79 -11.19 -19.19 -29.75
#